data_AF-A0A9X3MMP8-F1
#
_entry.id   AF-A0A9X3MMP8-F1
#
_cell.length_a   1.000
_cell.length_b   1.000
_cell.length_c   1.000
_cell.angle_alpha   90.00
_cell.angle_beta   90.00
_cell.angle_gamma   90.00
#
_symmetry.space_group_name_H-M   'P 1'
#
loop_
_entity.id
_entity.type
_entity.pdbx_description
1 polymer ?
#
loop_
_entity_poly.entity_id
_entity_poly.type
_entity_poly.pdbx_seq_one_letter_code
_entity_poly.pdbx_strand_id
1 'polypeptide(L)'
;MSELPELPGGDEPPSVDALAERLASLVGKEDHEQARTLLADRILPTALSGLSEHPRPRRLAEVVYEDLGERLADADPGDRMAEVERLADEAEIRALSAKAQSLAVARYLSDDPNAVDRAGPFLDAEAEAWRGRGAEAIAEEAASSLDALEQWAEDAREAHPELFETRRTDYLHAKMALGSARTGTFGTAAGPLYDFLEMMGTARDRLDIH
;
A
#
# COMPACT_ATOMS: atom_id res chain seq x y z
N MET A 1 -16.83 24.02 -10.19
CA MET A 1 -15.70 23.83 -9.27
C MET A 1 -16.27 23.84 -7.86
N SER A 2 -16.41 22.68 -7.24
CA SER A 2 -16.73 22.61 -5.81
C SER A 2 -15.45 22.97 -5.07
N GLU A 3 -15.49 23.97 -4.20
CA GLU A 3 -14.35 24.27 -3.33
C GLU A 3 -14.16 23.13 -2.34
N LEU A 4 -12.93 22.65 -2.19
CA LEU A 4 -12.59 21.67 -1.17
C LEU A 4 -12.70 22.31 0.23
N PRO A 5 -13.15 21.57 1.26
CA PRO A 5 -13.15 22.07 2.62
C PRO A 5 -11.75 22.52 3.07
N GLU A 6 -11.66 23.67 3.74
CA GLU A 6 -10.38 24.17 4.21
C GLU A 6 -9.78 23.26 5.31
N LEU A 7 -8.49 22.98 5.20
CA LEU A 7 -7.73 22.30 6.25
C LEU A 7 -7.43 23.26 7.41
N PRO A 8 -7.35 22.75 8.66
CA PRO A 8 -6.93 23.57 9.79
C PRO A 8 -5.51 24.13 9.55
N GLY A 9 -5.35 25.44 9.80
CA GLY A 9 -4.05 26.11 9.73
C GLY A 9 -3.07 25.64 10.81
N GLY A 10 -1.78 25.96 10.63
CA GLY A 10 -0.70 25.63 11.57
C GLY A 10 0.54 25.07 10.86
N ASP A 11 1.58 24.75 11.63
CA ASP A 11 2.81 24.15 11.09
C ASP A 11 2.77 22.61 11.13
N GLU A 12 1.93 22.04 12.00
CA GLU A 12 1.77 20.59 12.15
C GLU A 12 0.81 20.01 11.10
N PRO A 13 1.04 18.76 10.64
CA PRO A 13 0.08 18.07 9.78
C PRO A 13 -1.23 17.81 10.52
N PRO A 14 -2.40 17.94 9.87
CA PRO A 14 -3.67 17.50 10.44
C PRO A 14 -3.65 15.99 10.74
N SER A 15 -4.42 15.55 11.73
CA SER A 15 -4.57 14.12 12.02
C SER A 15 -5.31 13.38 10.91
N VAL A 16 -5.09 12.07 10.80
CA VAL A 16 -5.82 11.19 9.86
C VAL A 16 -7.33 11.36 10.03
N ASP A 17 -7.85 11.33 11.26
CA ASP A 17 -9.28 11.54 11.52
C ASP A 17 -9.79 12.89 11.04
N ALA A 18 -8.99 13.95 11.20
CA ALA A 18 -9.38 15.28 10.76
C ALA A 18 -9.43 15.37 9.23
N LEU A 19 -8.48 14.74 8.52
CA LEU A 19 -8.50 14.65 7.06
C LEU A 19 -9.69 13.81 6.58
N ALA A 20 -9.93 12.65 7.20
CA ALA A 20 -11.03 11.76 6.87
C ALA A 20 -12.39 12.44 7.02
N GLU A 21 -12.62 13.13 8.15
CA GLU A 21 -13.86 13.86 8.41
C GLU A 21 -14.10 14.95 7.34
N ARG A 22 -13.05 15.66 6.94
CA ARG A 22 -13.15 16.72 5.92
C ARG A 22 -13.45 16.14 4.54
N LEU A 23 -12.76 15.08 4.14
CA LEU A 23 -13.01 14.41 2.86
C LEU A 23 -14.39 13.76 2.82
N ALA A 24 -14.83 13.12 3.92
CA ALA A 24 -16.15 12.52 4.03
C ALA A 24 -17.30 13.53 3.86
N SER A 25 -17.08 14.80 4.22
CA SER A 25 -18.08 15.86 4.01
C SER A 25 -18.38 16.18 2.54
N LEU A 26 -17.54 15.72 1.61
CA LEU A 26 -17.81 15.76 0.17
C LEU A 26 -18.82 14.71 -0.26
N VAL A 27 -19.02 13.65 0.53
CA VAL A 27 -19.98 12.58 0.29
C VAL A 27 -21.35 12.98 0.83
N GLY A 28 -22.41 12.34 0.34
CA GLY A 28 -23.76 12.53 0.86
C GLY A 28 -23.85 12.21 2.37
N LYS A 29 -24.74 12.91 3.09
CA LYS A 29 -24.92 12.72 4.55
C LYS A 29 -25.27 11.29 4.95
N GLU A 30 -25.88 10.53 4.05
CA GLU A 30 -26.30 9.15 4.31
C GLU A 30 -25.09 8.22 4.42
N ASP A 31 -24.04 8.45 3.61
CA ASP A 31 -22.84 7.60 3.55
C ASP A 31 -21.64 8.20 4.29
N HIS A 32 -21.78 9.39 4.88
CA HIS A 32 -20.67 10.16 5.50
C HIS A 32 -19.85 9.33 6.48
N GLU A 33 -20.49 8.59 7.39
CA GLU A 33 -19.78 7.79 8.40
C GLU A 33 -19.02 6.60 7.80
N GLN A 34 -19.61 5.95 6.78
CA GLN A 34 -18.97 4.86 6.07
C GLN A 34 -17.77 5.37 5.27
N ALA A 35 -17.94 6.48 4.55
CA ALA A 35 -16.86 7.13 3.81
C ALA A 35 -15.71 7.52 4.74
N ARG A 36 -16.02 8.16 5.88
CA ARG A 36 -15.04 8.53 6.90
C ARG A 36 -14.26 7.32 7.39
N THR A 37 -14.94 6.21 7.67
CA THR A 37 -14.31 4.97 8.14
C THR A 37 -13.32 4.43 7.09
N LEU A 38 -13.74 4.31 5.84
CA LEU A 38 -12.85 3.86 4.75
C LEU A 38 -11.65 4.79 4.55
N LEU A 39 -11.88 6.10 4.63
CA LEU A 39 -10.84 7.11 4.53
C LEU A 39 -9.81 7.00 5.67
N ALA A 40 -10.27 6.88 6.92
CA ALA A 40 -9.42 6.83 8.10
C ALA A 40 -8.66 5.50 8.23
N ASP A 41 -9.31 4.37 7.91
CA ASP A 41 -8.77 3.04 8.22
C ASP A 41 -8.00 2.41 7.06
N ARG A 42 -8.38 2.72 5.80
CA ARG A 42 -7.80 2.06 4.61
C ARG A 42 -7.00 3.03 3.73
N ILE A 43 -7.57 4.20 3.43
CA ILE A 43 -7.00 5.10 2.41
C ILE A 43 -5.85 5.94 2.97
N LEU A 44 -6.13 6.76 3.98
CA LEU A 44 -5.18 7.75 4.50
C LEU A 44 -3.94 7.14 5.15
N PRO A 45 -4.00 6.03 5.93
CA PRO A 45 -2.80 5.41 6.49
C PRO A 45 -1.81 5.00 5.40
N THR A 46 -2.32 4.48 4.29
CA THR A 46 -1.51 4.10 3.13
C THR A 46 -0.97 5.32 2.39
N ALA A 47 -1.83 6.31 2.11
CA ALA A 47 -1.45 7.52 1.37
C ALA A 47 -0.47 8.42 2.14
N LEU A 48 -0.52 8.38 3.48
CA LEU A 48 0.36 9.13 4.37
C LEU A 48 1.49 8.27 4.94
N SER A 49 1.77 7.12 4.33
CA SER A 49 2.93 6.31 4.69
C SER A 49 4.21 7.15 4.60
N GLY A 50 5.04 7.12 5.65
CA GLY A 50 6.25 7.93 5.75
C GLY A 50 6.04 9.39 6.18
N LEU A 51 4.83 9.80 6.58
CA LEU A 51 4.55 11.18 7.01
C LEU A 51 5.51 11.67 8.10
N SER A 52 5.81 10.84 9.10
CA SER A 52 6.70 11.20 10.21
C SER A 52 8.16 11.42 9.80
N GLU A 53 8.58 10.83 8.69
CA GLU A 53 9.96 10.89 8.19
C GLU A 53 10.11 11.91 7.05
N HIS A 54 8.99 12.42 6.53
CA HIS A 54 8.99 13.35 5.41
C HIS A 54 9.59 14.72 5.82
N PRO A 55 10.47 15.34 5.01
CA PRO A 55 11.08 16.63 5.34
C PRO A 55 10.09 17.78 5.53
N ARG A 56 8.88 17.64 4.98
CA ARG A 56 7.77 18.60 5.07
C ARG A 56 6.47 17.85 5.31
N PRO A 57 6.21 17.34 6.53
CA PRO A 57 5.10 16.42 6.79
C PRO A 57 3.75 17.08 6.50
N ARG A 58 3.57 18.33 6.94
CA ARG A 58 2.36 19.09 6.64
C ARG A 58 2.09 19.22 5.14
N ARG A 59 3.12 19.54 4.35
CA ARG A 59 2.93 19.70 2.89
C ARG A 59 2.54 18.38 2.23
N LEU A 60 3.08 17.25 2.69
CA LEU A 60 2.66 15.93 2.21
C LEU A 60 1.17 15.68 2.52
N ALA A 61 0.73 15.98 3.74
CA ALA A 61 -0.67 15.83 4.12
C ALA A 61 -1.61 16.72 3.29
N GLU A 62 -1.21 17.97 3.01
CA GLU A 62 -1.96 18.88 2.11
C GLU A 62 -2.07 18.32 0.70
N VAL A 63 -0.98 17.81 0.12
CA VAL A 63 -0.98 17.23 -1.23
C VAL A 63 -1.88 16.00 -1.31
N VAL A 64 -1.83 15.11 -0.31
CA VAL A 64 -2.70 13.94 -0.26
C VAL A 64 -4.17 14.34 -0.10
N TYR A 65 -4.45 15.35 0.72
CA TYR A 65 -5.80 15.88 0.89
C TYR A 65 -6.34 16.51 -0.41
N GLU A 66 -5.53 17.31 -1.09
CA GLU A 66 -5.85 17.94 -2.37
C GLU A 66 -6.16 16.86 -3.43
N ASP A 67 -5.28 15.86 -3.61
CA ASP A 67 -5.45 14.77 -4.59
C ASP A 67 -6.73 13.95 -4.34
N LEU A 68 -6.96 13.51 -3.09
CA LEU A 68 -8.16 12.76 -2.75
C LEU A 68 -9.43 13.62 -2.87
N GLY A 69 -9.35 14.87 -2.45
CA GLY A 69 -10.45 15.82 -2.55
C GLY A 69 -10.85 16.08 -4.00
N GLU A 70 -9.89 16.30 -4.89
CA GLU A 70 -10.12 16.50 -6.33
C GLU A 70 -10.79 15.28 -6.96
N ARG A 71 -10.27 14.06 -6.70
CA ARG A 71 -10.88 12.82 -7.20
C ARG A 71 -12.34 12.65 -6.77
N LEU A 72 -12.65 12.95 -5.50
CA LEU A 72 -14.02 12.90 -4.99
C LEU A 72 -14.90 14.02 -5.55
N ALA A 73 -14.34 15.21 -5.80
CA ALA A 73 -15.06 16.34 -6.36
C ALA A 73 -15.39 16.13 -7.85
N ASP A 74 -14.53 15.43 -8.59
CA ASP A 74 -14.70 15.08 -10.00
C ASP A 74 -15.75 13.99 -10.23
N ALA A 75 -16.00 13.14 -9.22
CA ALA A 75 -17.11 12.20 -9.25
C ALA A 75 -18.47 12.91 -9.07
N ASP A 76 -19.48 12.41 -9.79
CA ASP A 76 -20.87 12.88 -9.65
C ASP A 76 -21.33 12.69 -8.19
N PRO A 77 -22.14 13.60 -7.62
CA PRO A 77 -22.48 13.56 -6.20
C PRO A 77 -23.09 12.23 -5.71
N GLY A 78 -23.82 11.52 -6.59
CA GLY A 78 -24.40 10.21 -6.28
C GLY A 78 -23.40 9.05 -6.31
N ASP A 79 -22.23 9.24 -6.94
CA ASP A 79 -21.22 8.20 -7.16
C ASP A 79 -19.98 8.40 -6.26
N ARG A 80 -19.94 9.46 -5.44
CA ARG A 80 -18.80 9.76 -4.57
C ARG A 80 -18.49 8.65 -3.58
N MET A 81 -19.51 7.98 -3.05
CA MET A 81 -19.29 6.85 -2.15
C MET A 81 -18.61 5.68 -2.88
N ALA A 82 -19.05 5.38 -4.12
CA ALA A 82 -18.40 4.37 -4.95
C ALA A 82 -16.95 4.73 -5.27
N GLU A 83 -16.63 6.01 -5.50
CA GLU A 83 -15.24 6.46 -5.67
C GLU A 83 -14.41 6.29 -4.37
N VAL A 84 -14.99 6.50 -3.19
CA VAL A 84 -14.32 6.19 -1.91
C VAL A 84 -14.05 4.69 -1.79
N GLU A 85 -15.00 3.83 -2.15
CA GLU A 85 -14.81 2.37 -2.12
C GLU A 85 -13.70 1.93 -3.07
N ARG A 86 -13.71 2.46 -4.31
CA ARG A 86 -12.65 2.20 -5.30
C ARG A 86 -11.28 2.69 -4.82
N LEU A 87 -11.22 3.86 -4.17
CA LEU A 87 -10.01 4.39 -3.53
C LEU A 87 -9.52 3.49 -2.39
N ALA A 88 -10.43 2.91 -1.61
CA ALA A 88 -10.09 2.00 -0.52
C ALA A 88 -9.46 0.70 -1.07
N ASP A 89 -10.02 0.14 -2.14
CA ASP A 89 -9.45 -1.05 -2.80
C ASP A 89 -8.10 -0.74 -3.46
N GLU A 90 -7.94 0.46 -4.01
CA GLU A 90 -6.66 0.94 -4.54
C GLU A 90 -5.61 1.08 -3.43
N ALA A 91 -6.00 1.57 -2.25
CA ALA A 91 -5.12 1.68 -1.10
C ALA A 91 -4.74 0.29 -0.54
N GLU A 92 -5.68 -0.65 -0.50
CA GLU A 92 -5.44 -2.00 -0.01
C GLU A 92 -4.37 -2.74 -0.83
N ILE A 93 -4.43 -2.72 -2.17
CA ILE A 93 -3.40 -3.37 -2.98
C ILE A 93 -2.03 -2.73 -2.80
N ARG A 94 -1.97 -1.40 -2.60
CA ARG A 94 -0.70 -0.71 -2.30
C ARG A 94 -0.13 -1.18 -0.95
N ALA A 95 -0.97 -1.28 0.07
CA ALA A 95 -0.57 -1.77 1.39
C ALA A 95 -0.10 -3.24 1.34
N LEU A 96 -0.85 -4.11 0.67
CA LEU A 96 -0.48 -5.52 0.48
C LEU A 96 0.83 -5.65 -0.30
N SER A 97 1.05 -4.83 -1.32
CA SER A 97 2.28 -4.83 -2.12
C SER A 97 3.50 -4.37 -1.32
N ALA A 98 3.35 -3.32 -0.49
CA ALA A 98 4.41 -2.86 0.40
C ALA A 98 4.78 -3.95 1.41
N LYS A 99 3.79 -4.52 2.09
CA LYS A 99 3.99 -5.62 3.05
C LYS A 99 4.63 -6.86 2.41
N ALA A 100 4.19 -7.22 1.19
CA ALA A 100 4.77 -8.31 0.42
C ALA A 100 6.28 -8.12 0.18
N GLN A 101 6.68 -6.90 -0.18
CA GLN A 101 8.08 -6.55 -0.35
C GLN A 101 8.85 -6.66 0.97
N SER A 102 8.34 -6.07 2.06
CA SER A 102 9.02 -6.09 3.35
C SER A 102 9.17 -7.52 3.89
N LEU A 103 8.16 -8.39 3.71
CA LEU A 103 8.25 -9.82 4.06
C LEU A 103 9.28 -10.57 3.20
N ALA A 104 9.34 -10.31 1.90
CA ALA A 104 10.30 -10.96 1.00
C ALA A 104 11.75 -10.56 1.34
N VAL A 105 12.00 -9.28 1.61
CA VAL A 105 13.31 -8.78 2.06
C VAL A 105 13.67 -9.39 3.42
N ALA A 106 12.75 -9.37 4.40
CA ALA A 106 12.96 -9.96 5.71
C ALA A 106 13.30 -11.45 5.62
N ARG A 107 12.61 -12.19 4.73
CA ARG A 107 12.88 -13.60 4.48
C ARG A 107 14.28 -13.81 3.93
N TYR A 108 14.64 -13.06 2.88
CA TYR A 108 15.95 -13.17 2.24
C TYR A 108 17.08 -12.94 3.25
N LEU A 109 16.96 -11.90 4.08
CA LEU A 109 17.98 -11.54 5.07
C LEU A 109 18.01 -12.48 6.28
N SER A 110 16.92 -13.19 6.54
CA SER A 110 16.90 -14.27 7.53
C SER A 110 17.67 -15.50 7.04
N ASP A 111 17.61 -15.79 5.74
CA ASP A 111 18.35 -16.90 5.11
C ASP A 111 19.83 -16.54 4.83
N ASP A 112 20.16 -15.25 4.58
CA ASP A 112 21.53 -14.73 4.48
C ASP A 112 21.77 -13.50 5.39
N PRO A 113 22.12 -13.70 6.67
CA PRO A 113 22.36 -12.60 7.61
C PRO A 113 23.52 -11.68 7.24
N ASN A 114 24.46 -12.12 6.39
CA ASN A 114 25.60 -11.29 5.97
C ASN A 114 25.20 -10.26 4.91
N ALA A 115 23.99 -10.35 4.35
CA ALA A 115 23.47 -9.42 3.36
C ALA A 115 22.83 -8.16 3.97
N VAL A 116 22.63 -8.11 5.28
CA VAL A 116 21.94 -6.99 5.97
C VAL A 116 22.56 -5.64 5.66
N ASP A 117 23.89 -5.53 5.77
CA ASP A 117 24.61 -4.26 5.51
C ASP A 117 24.50 -3.80 4.05
N ARG A 118 24.15 -4.71 3.13
CA ARG A 118 23.97 -4.41 1.70
C ARG A 118 22.52 -4.03 1.36
N ALA A 119 21.56 -4.38 2.19
CA ALA A 119 20.12 -4.22 1.92
C ALA A 119 19.70 -2.75 1.76
N GLY A 120 20.46 -1.81 2.34
CA GLY A 120 20.30 -0.37 2.11
C GLY A 120 18.85 0.10 2.27
N PRO A 121 18.26 0.78 1.27
CA PRO A 121 16.91 1.34 1.37
C PRO A 121 15.79 0.30 1.37
N PHE A 122 16.08 -0.96 1.04
CA PHE A 122 15.07 -2.03 1.04
C PHE A 122 14.82 -2.62 2.43
N LEU A 123 15.73 -2.39 3.38
CA LEU A 123 15.54 -2.77 4.78
C LEU A 123 14.83 -1.64 5.53
N ASP A 124 13.53 -1.54 5.32
CA ASP A 124 12.67 -0.64 6.08
C ASP A 124 12.40 -1.16 7.51
N ALA A 125 11.72 -0.34 8.32
CA ALA A 125 11.40 -0.69 9.70
C ALA A 125 10.50 -1.94 9.82
N GLU A 126 9.62 -2.18 8.84
CA GLU A 126 8.74 -3.34 8.82
C GLU A 126 9.50 -4.62 8.48
N ALA A 127 10.37 -4.58 7.46
CA ALA A 127 11.25 -5.67 7.07
C ALA A 127 12.19 -6.05 8.22
N GLU A 128 12.75 -5.06 8.93
CA GLU A 128 13.59 -5.30 10.10
C GLU A 128 12.81 -5.94 11.26
N ALA A 129 11.58 -5.46 11.52
CA ALA A 129 10.71 -6.03 12.54
C ALA A 129 10.33 -7.49 12.23
N TRP A 130 10.01 -7.80 10.97
CA TRP A 130 9.70 -9.16 10.53
C TRP A 130 10.93 -10.07 10.60
N ARG A 131 12.10 -9.59 10.19
CA ARG A 131 13.37 -10.31 10.29
C ARG A 131 13.64 -10.74 11.74
N GLY A 132 13.36 -9.87 12.70
CA GLY A 132 13.49 -10.17 14.13
C GLY A 132 12.55 -11.28 14.65
N ARG A 133 11.43 -11.56 13.94
CA ARG A 133 10.50 -12.65 14.28
C ARG A 133 10.91 -14.01 13.71
N GLY A 134 11.75 -14.00 12.67
CA GLY A 134 12.34 -15.18 12.08
C GLY A 134 11.56 -15.80 10.91
N ALA A 135 12.23 -16.73 10.24
CA ALA A 135 11.84 -17.33 8.97
C ALA A 135 10.46 -18.01 8.96
N GLU A 136 10.07 -18.67 10.05
CA GLU A 136 8.78 -19.36 10.18
C GLU A 136 7.61 -18.37 10.29
N ALA A 137 7.73 -17.38 11.18
CA ALA A 137 6.71 -16.32 11.33
C ALA A 137 6.52 -15.51 10.03
N ILE A 138 7.61 -15.26 9.29
CA ILE A 138 7.53 -14.62 7.98
C ILE A 138 6.75 -15.49 6.99
N ALA A 139 6.97 -16.80 6.99
CA ALA A 139 6.29 -17.71 6.08
C ALA A 139 4.78 -17.83 6.39
N GLU A 140 4.41 -17.85 7.66
CA GLU A 140 3.01 -17.82 8.11
C GLU A 140 2.32 -16.53 7.69
N GLU A 141 2.93 -15.38 7.95
CA GLU A 141 2.37 -14.08 7.56
C GLU A 141 2.25 -13.95 6.04
N ALA A 142 3.24 -14.44 5.30
CA ALA A 142 3.21 -14.45 3.85
C ALA A 142 2.08 -15.33 3.29
N ALA A 143 1.74 -16.43 3.97
CA ALA A 143 0.58 -17.25 3.61
C ALA A 143 -0.73 -16.49 3.84
N SER A 144 -0.93 -15.91 5.02
CA SER A 144 -2.14 -15.11 5.30
C SER A 144 -2.27 -13.89 4.38
N SER A 145 -1.16 -13.26 4.03
CA SER A 145 -1.15 -12.12 3.10
C SER A 145 -1.39 -12.54 1.64
N LEU A 146 -1.06 -13.78 1.25
CA LEU A 146 -1.45 -14.33 -0.05
C LEU A 146 -2.97 -14.52 -0.13
N ASP A 147 -3.58 -15.06 0.93
CA ASP A 147 -5.04 -15.24 0.98
C ASP A 147 -5.75 -13.88 0.88
N ALA A 148 -5.27 -12.87 1.60
CA ALA A 148 -5.81 -11.51 1.51
C ALA A 148 -5.62 -10.89 0.12
N LEU A 149 -4.47 -11.11 -0.53
CA LEU A 149 -4.21 -10.64 -1.89
C LEU A 149 -5.10 -11.33 -2.94
N GLU A 150 -5.37 -12.61 -2.77
CA GLU A 150 -6.29 -13.35 -3.63
C GLU A 150 -7.74 -12.88 -3.43
N GLN A 151 -8.16 -12.66 -2.19
CA GLN A 151 -9.46 -12.08 -1.87
C GLN A 151 -9.64 -10.69 -2.51
N TRP A 152 -8.67 -9.79 -2.33
CA TRP A 152 -8.68 -8.47 -2.98
C TRP A 152 -8.84 -8.60 -4.50
N ALA A 153 -8.15 -9.55 -5.13
CA ALA A 153 -8.21 -9.73 -6.58
C ALA A 153 -9.55 -10.30 -7.05
N GLU A 154 -10.24 -11.09 -6.23
CA GLU A 154 -11.60 -11.54 -6.51
C GLU A 154 -12.58 -10.38 -6.39
N ASP A 155 -12.55 -9.66 -5.26
CA ASP A 155 -13.43 -8.53 -4.98
C ASP A 155 -13.26 -7.41 -6.02
N ALA A 156 -12.01 -7.04 -6.34
CA ALA A 156 -11.72 -6.01 -7.32
C ALA A 156 -12.17 -6.41 -8.74
N ARG A 157 -12.09 -7.69 -9.13
CA ARG A 157 -12.59 -8.13 -10.45
C ARG A 157 -14.10 -8.07 -10.55
N GLU A 158 -14.80 -8.30 -9.44
CA GLU A 158 -16.26 -8.25 -9.39
C GLU A 158 -16.78 -6.80 -9.31
N ALA A 159 -16.28 -6.02 -8.35
CA ALA A 159 -16.76 -4.68 -8.06
C ALA A 159 -16.13 -3.60 -8.95
N HIS A 160 -14.82 -3.69 -9.22
CA HIS A 160 -14.02 -2.64 -9.86
C HIS A 160 -13.07 -3.20 -10.95
N PRO A 161 -13.58 -3.84 -12.03
CA PRO A 161 -12.74 -4.57 -12.98
C PRO A 161 -11.67 -3.70 -13.66
N GLU A 162 -11.95 -2.42 -13.91
CA GLU A 162 -10.96 -1.48 -14.45
C GLU A 162 -9.82 -1.19 -13.46
N LEU A 163 -10.13 -1.12 -12.16
CA LEU A 163 -9.11 -0.99 -11.12
C LEU A 163 -8.23 -2.24 -11.10
N PHE A 164 -8.82 -3.45 -11.18
CA PHE A 164 -8.04 -4.68 -11.24
C PHE A 164 -7.08 -4.67 -12.44
N GLU A 165 -7.53 -4.31 -13.64
CA GLU A 165 -6.65 -4.29 -14.81
C GLU A 165 -5.51 -3.28 -14.67
N THR A 166 -5.79 -2.08 -14.13
CA THR A 166 -4.73 -1.07 -13.89
C THR A 166 -3.77 -1.46 -12.76
N ARG A 167 -4.19 -2.33 -11.83
CA ARG A 167 -3.40 -2.82 -10.69
C ARG A 167 -2.92 -4.26 -10.85
N ARG A 168 -3.12 -4.86 -12.01
CA ARG A 168 -2.78 -6.27 -12.28
C ARG A 168 -1.29 -6.55 -12.09
N THR A 169 -0.44 -5.61 -12.50
CA THR A 169 1.00 -5.71 -12.33
C THR A 169 1.41 -5.67 -10.86
N ASP A 170 0.81 -4.78 -10.06
CA ASP A 170 1.03 -4.70 -8.61
C ASP A 170 0.65 -6.03 -7.92
N TYR A 171 -0.51 -6.58 -8.29
CA TYR A 171 -0.97 -7.90 -7.83
C TYR A 171 0.04 -9.02 -8.15
N LEU A 172 0.53 -9.09 -9.38
CA LEU A 172 1.47 -10.13 -9.78
C LEU A 172 2.82 -10.00 -9.06
N HIS A 173 3.32 -8.78 -8.89
CA HIS A 173 4.55 -8.52 -8.12
C HIS A 173 4.39 -8.92 -6.65
N ALA A 174 3.30 -8.50 -6.00
CA ALA A 174 3.01 -8.85 -4.61
C ALA A 174 2.89 -10.38 -4.44
N LYS A 175 2.21 -11.07 -5.37
CA LYS A 175 2.06 -12.53 -5.34
C LYS A 175 3.40 -13.25 -5.42
N MET A 176 4.32 -12.79 -6.27
CA MET A 176 5.66 -13.38 -6.38
C MET A 176 6.51 -13.10 -5.15
N ALA A 177 6.42 -11.89 -4.61
CA ALA A 177 7.15 -11.52 -3.40
C ALA A 177 6.69 -12.36 -2.19
N LEU A 178 5.38 -12.49 -1.98
CA LEU A 178 4.84 -13.34 -0.93
C LEU A 178 5.14 -14.83 -1.15
N GLY A 179 5.11 -15.31 -2.40
CA GLY A 179 5.52 -16.68 -2.72
C GLY A 179 6.99 -16.95 -2.35
N SER A 180 7.86 -15.98 -2.59
CA SER A 180 9.28 -16.04 -2.22
C SER A 180 9.45 -15.97 -0.69
N ALA A 181 8.75 -15.04 -0.04
CA ALA A 181 8.75 -14.91 1.42
C ALA A 181 8.29 -16.19 2.13
N ARG A 182 7.25 -16.84 1.60
CA ARG A 182 6.70 -18.09 2.15
C ARG A 182 7.64 -19.27 2.02
N THR A 183 8.37 -19.36 0.91
CA THR A 183 9.16 -20.57 0.56
C THR A 183 10.66 -20.42 0.77
N GLY A 184 11.16 -19.19 0.94
CA GLY A 184 12.59 -18.88 0.93
C GLY A 184 13.24 -19.04 -0.45
N THR A 185 12.47 -19.20 -1.52
CA THR A 185 12.99 -19.40 -2.88
C THR A 185 12.83 -18.14 -3.72
N PHE A 186 13.95 -17.62 -4.22
CA PHE A 186 14.03 -16.35 -4.96
C PHE A 186 14.44 -16.52 -6.44
N GLY A 187 14.19 -17.71 -7.01
CA GLY A 187 14.64 -18.05 -8.38
C GLY A 187 13.98 -17.23 -9.49
N THR A 188 12.77 -16.72 -9.23
CA THR A 188 12.01 -15.87 -10.16
C THR A 188 11.48 -14.66 -9.40
N ALA A 189 11.73 -13.47 -9.92
CA ALA A 189 11.29 -12.21 -9.32
C ALA A 189 10.93 -11.20 -10.40
N ALA A 190 10.08 -10.25 -10.02
CA ALA A 190 9.67 -9.10 -10.83
C ALA A 190 9.47 -7.88 -9.92
N GLY A 191 9.39 -6.68 -10.52
CA GLY A 191 9.17 -5.44 -9.80
C GLY A 191 10.23 -5.15 -8.72
N PRO A 192 9.85 -4.53 -7.59
CA PRO A 192 10.79 -4.14 -6.53
C PRO A 192 11.60 -5.29 -5.92
N LEU A 193 11.06 -6.52 -5.91
CA LEU A 193 11.80 -7.68 -5.44
C LEU A 193 12.95 -8.04 -6.39
N TYR A 194 12.74 -7.89 -7.70
CA TYR A 194 13.82 -8.08 -8.66
C TYR A 194 14.96 -7.07 -8.42
N ASP A 195 14.63 -5.80 -8.21
CA ASP A 195 15.63 -4.75 -7.98
C ASP A 195 16.43 -5.01 -6.69
N PHE A 196 15.74 -5.40 -5.62
CA PHE A 196 16.37 -5.82 -4.37
C PHE A 196 17.38 -6.94 -4.58
N LEU A 197 16.97 -8.02 -5.25
CA LEU A 197 17.85 -9.15 -5.51
C LEU A 197 19.04 -8.76 -6.41
N GLU A 198 18.89 -7.74 -7.28
CA GLU A 198 19.98 -7.25 -8.16
C GLU A 198 21.09 -6.67 -7.33
N MET A 199 20.69 -5.80 -6.42
CA MET A 199 21.55 -5.18 -5.45
C MET A 199 22.24 -6.22 -4.56
N MET A 200 21.60 -7.36 -4.27
CA MET A 200 22.21 -8.46 -3.52
C MET A 200 23.22 -9.29 -4.32
N GLY A 201 23.24 -9.16 -5.65
CA GLY A 201 24.10 -9.97 -6.54
C GLY A 201 23.59 -11.39 -6.76
N THR A 202 22.31 -11.64 -6.52
CA THR A 202 21.71 -12.99 -6.57
C THR A 202 21.28 -13.34 -7.99
N ALA A 203 21.82 -14.44 -8.55
CA ALA A 203 21.43 -14.93 -9.86
C ALA A 203 19.95 -15.36 -9.88
N ARG A 204 19.17 -14.87 -10.85
CA ARG A 204 17.73 -15.13 -10.97
C ARG A 204 17.22 -14.91 -12.38
N ASP A 205 16.11 -15.57 -12.70
CA ASP A 205 15.41 -15.35 -13.94
C ASP A 205 14.49 -14.13 -13.78
N ARG A 206 14.70 -13.12 -14.63
CA ARG A 206 13.79 -11.97 -14.71
C ARG A 206 12.53 -12.41 -15.42
N LEU A 207 11.39 -12.31 -14.73
CA LEU A 207 10.10 -12.45 -15.39
C LEU A 207 9.65 -11.08 -15.87
N ASP A 208 9.42 -10.94 -17.17
CA ASP A 208 8.92 -9.71 -17.76
C ASP A 208 7.38 -9.74 -17.76
N ILE A 209 6.78 -8.89 -16.92
CA ILE A 209 5.33 -8.77 -16.76
C ILE A 209 4.94 -7.42 -17.37
N HIS A 210 4.44 -7.47 -18.61
CA HIS A 210 3.89 -6.33 -19.34
C HIS A 210 2.37 -6.37 -19.38
#